data_AF-A0A7S8C6J3-F1
#
_entry.id   AF-A0A7S8C6J3-F1
#
_cell.length_a   1.000
_cell.length_b   1.000
_cell.length_c   1.000
_cell.angle_alpha   90.00
_cell.angle_beta   90.00
_cell.angle_gamma   90.00
#
_symmetry.space_group_name_H-M   'P 1'
#
loop_
_entity.id
_entity.type
_entity.pdbx_description
1 polymer ?
#
loop_
_entity_poly.entity_id
_entity_poly.type
_entity_poly.pdbx_seq_one_letter_code
_entity_poly.pdbx_strand_id
1 'polypeptide(L)'
;MDITADTLAMLAAFSLKAQFVAKAATYARAGRALYPEDHRFVELLGYALLLDGRSDEAAPVIGEARRETRNTAYLKACLAMLGDSPAAERQNALRAYLRME
;
A
#
# COMPACT_ATOMS: atom_id res chain seq x y z
N MET A 1 -20.64 1.18 10.46
CA MET A 1 -20.17 1.67 9.15
C MET A 1 -19.85 3.14 9.34
N ASP A 2 -18.59 3.54 9.22
CA ASP A 2 -18.18 4.95 9.30
C ASP A 2 -18.01 5.48 7.87
N ILE A 3 -18.92 6.36 7.46
CA ILE A 3 -18.95 6.93 6.11
C ILE A 3 -17.63 7.64 5.77
N THR A 4 -16.96 8.22 6.77
CA THR A 4 -15.71 8.95 6.55
C THR A 4 -14.56 7.97 6.27
N ALA A 5 -14.48 6.86 7.02
CA ALA A 5 -13.51 5.80 6.77
C ALA A 5 -13.74 5.20 5.37
N ASP A 6 -14.99 4.90 5.02
CA ASP A 6 -15.33 4.34 3.71
C ASP A 6 -15.02 5.32 2.56
N THR A 7 -15.26 6.62 2.77
CA THR A 7 -14.91 7.66 1.78
C THR A 7 -13.40 7.76 1.58
N LEU A 8 -12.60 7.76 2.66
CA LEU A 8 -11.15 7.80 2.55
C LEU A 8 -10.58 6.55 1.87
N ALA A 9 -11.10 5.37 2.22
CA ALA A 9 -10.69 4.11 1.60
C ALA A 9 -11.05 4.11 0.10
N MET A 10 -12.24 4.59 -0.26
CA MET A 10 -12.68 4.76 -1.64
C MET A 10 -11.75 5.71 -2.40
N LEU A 11 -11.48 6.91 -1.88
CA LEU A 11 -10.61 7.89 -2.52
C LEU A 11 -9.18 7.37 -2.71
N ALA A 12 -8.64 6.65 -1.73
CA ALA A 12 -7.34 6.00 -1.84
C ALA A 12 -7.35 4.94 -2.95
N ALA A 13 -8.35 4.05 -2.97
CA ALA A 13 -8.48 3.00 -3.98
C ALA A 13 -8.64 3.55 -5.40
N PHE A 14 -9.51 4.56 -5.59
CA PHE A 14 -9.65 5.23 -6.89
C PHE A 14 -8.35 5.92 -7.31
N SER A 15 -7.63 6.54 -6.38
CA SER A 15 -6.34 7.17 -6.67
C SER A 15 -5.30 6.14 -7.12
N LEU A 16 -5.28 4.94 -6.54
CA LEU A 16 -4.43 3.83 -7.01
C LEU A 16 -4.80 3.40 -8.42
N LYS A 17 -6.10 3.19 -8.70
CA LYS A 17 -6.56 2.79 -10.04
C LYS A 17 -6.24 3.86 -11.10
N ALA A 18 -6.34 5.13 -10.74
CA ALA A 18 -5.97 6.26 -11.59
C ALA A 18 -4.46 6.57 -11.63
N GLN A 19 -3.61 5.75 -10.99
CA GLN A 19 -2.16 5.94 -10.90
C GLN A 19 -1.73 7.26 -10.22
N PHE A 20 -2.62 7.88 -9.44
CA PHE A 20 -2.31 9.04 -8.59
C PHE A 20 -1.72 8.57 -7.25
N VAL A 21 -0.55 7.94 -7.30
CA VAL A 21 0.09 7.26 -6.15
C VAL A 21 0.26 8.19 -4.95
N ALA A 22 0.68 9.45 -5.16
CA ALA A 22 0.82 10.43 -4.08
C ALA A 22 -0.51 10.76 -3.37
N LYS A 23 -1.62 10.84 -4.12
CA LYS A 23 -2.95 11.07 -3.54
C LYS A 23 -3.43 9.83 -2.78
N ALA A 24 -3.19 8.64 -3.33
CA ALA A 24 -3.50 7.38 -2.65
C ALA A 24 -2.80 7.28 -1.29
N ALA A 25 -1.49 7.55 -1.26
CA ALA A 25 -0.72 7.56 -0.01
C ALA A 25 -1.24 8.62 0.98
N THR A 26 -1.66 9.78 0.50
CA THR A 26 -2.21 10.86 1.34
C THR A 26 -3.51 10.43 2.01
N TYR A 27 -4.48 9.93 1.25
CA TYR A 27 -5.77 9.48 1.80
C TYR A 27 -5.60 8.26 2.72
N ALA A 28 -4.73 7.32 2.37
CA ALA A 28 -4.47 6.15 3.20
C ALA A 28 -3.78 6.52 4.52
N ARG A 29 -2.84 7.48 4.52
CA ARG A 29 -2.24 8.02 5.77
C ARG A 29 -3.28 8.71 6.64
N ALA A 30 -4.15 9.54 6.05
CA ALA A 30 -5.22 10.20 6.79
C ALA A 30 -6.19 9.17 7.40
N GLY A 31 -6.59 8.17 6.63
CA GLY A 31 -7.43 7.08 7.08
C GLY A 31 -6.80 6.28 8.21
N ARG A 32 -5.53 5.89 8.09
CA ARG A 32 -4.81 5.18 9.16
C ARG A 32 -4.69 5.99 10.45
N ALA A 33 -4.49 7.30 10.36
CA ALA A 33 -4.39 8.17 11.53
C ALA A 33 -5.73 8.33 12.25
N LEU A 34 -6.83 8.41 11.51
CA LEU A 34 -8.18 8.57 12.07
C LEU A 34 -8.81 7.23 12.50
N TYR A 35 -8.44 6.16 11.81
CA TYR A 35 -9.02 4.82 11.95
C TYR A 35 -7.92 3.75 12.05
N PRO A 36 -7.13 3.74 13.14
CA PRO A 36 -5.97 2.85 13.26
C PRO A 36 -6.33 1.36 13.28
N GLU A 37 -7.58 1.01 13.63
CA GLU A 37 -8.07 -0.37 13.64
C GLU A 37 -8.56 -0.85 12.26
N ASP A 38 -8.74 0.07 11.30
CA ASP A 38 -9.17 -0.28 9.94
C ASP A 38 -7.97 -0.68 9.06
N HIS A 39 -7.72 -2.00 9.02
CA HIS A 39 -6.65 -2.63 8.26
C HIS A 39 -6.60 -2.25 6.76
N ARG A 40 -7.72 -1.82 6.16
CA ARG A 40 -7.75 -1.39 4.75
C ARG A 40 -6.74 -0.28 4.48
N PHE A 41 -6.54 0.63 5.44
CA PHE A 41 -5.60 1.75 5.26
C PHE A 41 -4.13 1.32 5.31
N VAL A 42 -3.81 0.25 6.05
CA VAL A 42 -2.48 -0.35 6.02
C VAL A 42 -2.21 -0.96 4.64
N GLU A 43 -3.18 -1.70 4.10
CA GLU A 43 -3.08 -2.31 2.77
C GLU A 43 -2.93 -1.25 1.67
N LEU A 44 -3.80 -0.25 1.65
CA LEU A 44 -3.79 0.83 0.68
C LEU A 44 -2.50 1.66 0.74
N LEU A 45 -2.02 1.98 1.95
CA LEU A 45 -0.78 2.73 2.13
C LEU A 45 0.45 1.90 1.73
N GLY A 46 0.51 0.63 2.14
CA GLY A 46 1.59 -0.28 1.77
C GLY A 46 1.69 -0.43 0.26
N TYR A 47 0.57 -0.67 -0.42
CA TYR A 47 0.51 -0.77 -1.87
C TYR A 47 0.94 0.53 -2.57
N ALA A 48 0.45 1.68 -2.10
CA ALA A 48 0.86 2.98 -2.64
C ALA A 48 2.36 3.23 -2.49
N LEU A 49 2.94 2.91 -1.33
CA LEU A 49 4.38 3.09 -1.08
C LEU A 49 5.23 2.16 -1.95
N LEU A 50 4.80 0.91 -2.15
CA LEU A 50 5.49 -0.02 -3.07
C LEU A 50 5.43 0.47 -4.53
N LEU A 51 4.28 0.99 -4.98
CA LEU A 51 4.17 1.62 -6.31
C LEU A 51 5.07 2.86 -6.44
N ASP A 52 5.15 3.68 -5.39
CA ASP A 52 6.07 4.82 -5.33
C ASP A 52 7.53 4.37 -5.19
N GLY A 53 7.76 3.07 -5.00
CA GLY A 53 9.08 2.48 -4.82
C GLY A 53 9.71 2.79 -3.46
N ARG A 54 8.95 3.30 -2.50
CA ARG A 54 9.41 3.61 -1.14
C ARG A 54 9.27 2.37 -0.28
N SER A 55 9.98 1.30 -0.65
CA SER A 55 9.96 0.00 0.04
C SER A 55 10.35 0.11 1.50
N ASP A 56 11.29 1.01 1.82
CA ASP A 56 11.79 1.23 3.18
C ASP A 56 10.71 1.80 4.10
N GLU A 57 9.78 2.57 3.54
CA GLU A 57 8.60 3.06 4.27
C GLU A 57 7.43 2.08 4.22
N ALA A 58 7.31 1.30 3.15
CA ALA A 58 6.27 0.29 3.03
C ALA A 58 6.45 -0.84 4.05
N ALA A 59 7.69 -1.28 4.29
CA ALA A 59 8.03 -2.37 5.20
C ALA A 59 7.48 -2.20 6.63
N PRO A 60 7.74 -1.08 7.35
CA PRO A 60 7.19 -0.89 8.69
C PRO A 60 5.66 -0.79 8.66
N VAL A 61 5.06 -0.10 7.66
CA VAL A 61 3.60 0.01 7.55
C VAL A 61 2.95 -1.37 7.41
N ILE A 62 3.47 -2.22 6.53
CA ILE A 62 2.95 -3.57 6.31
C ILE A 62 3.22 -4.48 7.52
N GLY A 63 4.34 -4.28 8.22
CA GLY A 63 4.67 -4.99 9.46
C GLY A 63 3.71 -4.72 10.62
N GLU A 64 3.05 -3.56 10.62
CA GLU A 64 2.03 -3.21 11.63
C GLU A 64 0.65 -3.83 11.36
N ALA A 65 0.46 -4.55 10.25
CA ALA A 65 -0.80 -5.20 9.94
C ALA A 65 -1.16 -6.24 11.03
N ARG A 66 -2.15 -5.90 11.86
CA ARG A 66 -2.66 -6.77 12.93
C ARG A 66 -3.50 -7.95 12.41
N ARG A 67 -4.02 -7.81 11.19
CA ARG A 67 -4.85 -8.82 10.53
C ARG A 67 -4.12 -9.34 9.31
N GLU A 68 -4.00 -10.67 9.23
CA GLU A 68 -3.55 -11.31 8.00
C GLU A 68 -4.73 -11.41 7.02
N THR A 69 -4.60 -10.72 5.90
CA THR A 69 -5.51 -10.78 4.76
C THR A 69 -4.75 -11.25 3.53
N ARG A 70 -5.47 -11.55 2.46
CA ARG A 70 -4.84 -11.85 1.17
C ARG A 70 -3.97 -10.68 0.69
N ASN A 71 -4.41 -9.44 0.91
CA ASN A 71 -3.68 -8.25 0.49
C ASN A 71 -2.41 -8.05 1.31
N THR A 72 -2.46 -8.22 2.63
CA THR A 72 -1.25 -8.10 3.46
C THR A 72 -0.25 -9.20 3.14
N ALA A 73 -0.70 -10.43 2.90
CA ALA A 73 0.17 -11.53 2.48
C ALA A 73 0.84 -11.23 1.13
N TYR A 74 0.08 -10.71 0.16
CA TYR A 74 0.60 -10.27 -1.13
C TYR A 74 1.66 -9.16 -0.99
N LEU A 75 1.39 -8.15 -0.16
CA LEU A 75 2.32 -7.04 0.09
C LEU A 75 3.61 -7.51 0.78
N LYS A 76 3.50 -8.45 1.74
CA LYS A 76 4.67 -9.09 2.37
C LYS A 76 5.50 -9.89 1.36
N ALA A 77 4.85 -10.61 0.45
CA ALA A 77 5.55 -11.31 -0.63
C ALA A 77 6.28 -10.34 -1.57
N CYS A 78 5.64 -9.21 -1.94
CA CYS A 78 6.27 -8.16 -2.73
C CYS A 78 7.52 -7.59 -2.03
N LEU A 79 7.45 -7.35 -0.72
CA LEU A 79 8.60 -6.90 0.07
C LEU A 79 9.73 -7.94 0.12
N ALA A 80 9.40 -9.21 0.31
CA ALA A 80 10.39 -10.29 0.32
C ALA A 80 11.12 -10.37 -1.03
N MET A 81 10.39 -10.23 -2.15
CA MET A 81 10.98 -10.18 -3.50
C MET A 81 11.91 -8.97 -3.70
N LEU A 82 11.82 -7.93 -2.87
CA LEU A 82 12.71 -6.76 -2.84
C LEU A 82 13.95 -6.95 -1.94
N GLY A 83 14.17 -8.09 -1.28
CA GLY A 83 15.38 -8.37 -0.47
C GLY A 83 16.64 -8.79 -1.26
N ASP A 84 16.50 -9.67 -2.25
CA ASP A 84 17.60 -10.45 -2.87
C ASP A 84 18.31 -9.94 -4.18
N SER A 85 18.34 -8.65 -4.54
CA SER A 85 18.89 -8.16 -5.84
C SER A 85 19.15 -6.64 -5.93
N PRO A 86 19.72 -6.09 -7.00
CA PRO A 86 19.92 -4.63 -7.12
C PRO A 86 18.59 -3.85 -7.06
N ALA A 87 18.53 -2.78 -6.26
CA ALA A 87 17.28 -2.11 -5.88
C ALA A 87 16.48 -1.54 -7.06
N ALA A 88 17.15 -0.91 -8.04
CA ALA A 88 16.49 -0.17 -9.11
C ALA A 88 15.74 -1.06 -10.12
N GLU A 89 16.34 -2.18 -10.55
CA GLU A 89 15.72 -3.08 -11.54
C GLU A 89 14.48 -3.78 -10.98
N ARG A 90 14.53 -4.19 -9.71
CA ARG A 90 13.37 -4.84 -9.04
C ARG A 90 12.28 -3.87 -8.68
N GLN A 91 12.61 -2.65 -8.28
CA GLN A 91 11.61 -1.62 -8.02
C GLN A 91 10.84 -1.30 -9.32
N ASN A 92 11.52 -1.29 -10.47
CA ASN A 92 10.87 -1.16 -11.77
C ASN A 92 10.03 -2.39 -12.14
N ALA A 93 10.54 -3.60 -11.92
CA ALA A 93 9.79 -4.84 -12.15
C ALA A 93 8.55 -4.96 -11.26
N LEU A 94 8.65 -4.59 -9.99
CA LEU A 94 7.53 -4.58 -9.05
C LEU A 94 6.48 -3.54 -9.45
N ARG A 95 6.91 -2.32 -9.81
CA ARG A 95 5.98 -1.31 -10.35
C ARG A 95 5.25 -1.81 -11.60
N ALA A 96 5.94 -2.52 -12.49
CA ALA A 96 5.30 -3.11 -13.67
C ALA A 96 4.29 -4.19 -13.28
N TYR A 97 4.66 -5.11 -12.38
CA TYR A 97 3.78 -6.18 -11.91
C TYR A 97 2.53 -5.65 -11.20
N LEU A 98 2.70 -4.69 -10.29
CA LEU A 98 1.59 -4.06 -9.58
C LEU A 98 0.63 -3.31 -10.52
N ARG A 99 1.13 -2.74 -11.62
CA ARG A 99 0.31 -2.00 -12.61
C ARG A 99 -0.51 -2.90 -13.54
N MET A 100 -0.23 -4.20 -13.62
CA MET A 100 -0.92 -5.13 -14.53
C MET A 100 -2.22 -5.72 -13.93
N GLU A 101 -2.51 -5.50 -12.64
CA GLU A 101 -3.78 -5.84 -11.96
C GLU A 101 -4.76 -4.64 -11.90
#